data_AF-A0A9X9Q2E3-F1
#
_entry.id   AF-A0A9X9Q2E3-F1
#
_cell.length_a   1.000
_cell.length_b   1.000
_cell.length_c   1.000
_cell.angle_alpha   90.00
_cell.angle_beta   90.00
_cell.angle_gamma   90.00
#
_symmetry.space_group_name_H-M   'P 1'
#
loop_
_entity.id
_entity.type
_entity.pdbx_description
1 polymer ?
#
loop_
_entity_poly.entity_id
_entity_poly.type
_entity_poly.pdbx_seq_one_letter_code
_entity_poly.pdbx_strand_id
1 'polypeptide(L)'
;MLHLKKRPEVTQPVPKAALLNAIRKLHVGKVGENGYVEIEDDIGRRAEMNELMEQTSEIITFAESGTARKTLHFEISKEGSDLSVVERAEVWLFLKVPKANRTRTKVTIRLLQKHPQGSADAGEDAEEMGFAEERNEVLISE
;
A
#
# COMPACT_ATOMS: atom_id res chain seq x y z
N MET A 1 7.21 -35.23 1.92
CA MET A 1 8.00 -35.65 0.74
C MET A 1 7.39 -36.91 0.13
N LEU A 2 7.59 -37.20 -1.16
CA LEU A 2 6.72 -38.02 -2.04
C LEU A 2 6.49 -39.52 -1.69
N HIS A 3 6.96 -40.02 -0.54
CA HIS A 3 6.74 -41.40 -0.06
C HIS A 3 7.12 -42.52 -1.05
N LEU A 4 8.19 -42.34 -1.82
CA LEU A 4 8.70 -43.34 -2.77
C LEU A 4 9.90 -44.11 -2.19
N LYS A 5 9.90 -45.44 -2.35
CA LYS A 5 11.03 -46.31 -1.92
C LYS A 5 12.29 -46.09 -2.77
N LYS A 6 12.11 -45.82 -4.06
CA LYS A 6 13.18 -45.52 -5.02
C LYS A 6 12.65 -44.55 -6.08
N ARG A 7 13.57 -43.90 -6.80
CA ARG A 7 13.23 -43.08 -7.98
C ARG A 7 12.51 -43.95 -9.04
N PRO A 8 11.47 -43.42 -9.73
CA PRO A 8 10.84 -44.12 -10.84
C PRO A 8 11.83 -44.52 -11.93
N GLU A 9 11.62 -45.69 -12.53
CA GLU A 9 12.44 -46.20 -13.64
C GLU A 9 12.23 -45.39 -14.92
N VAL A 10 13.22 -45.39 -15.81
CA VAL A 10 13.16 -44.66 -17.08
C VAL A 10 12.28 -45.42 -18.07
N THR A 11 11.26 -44.74 -18.60
CA THR A 11 10.31 -45.29 -19.57
C THR A 11 10.03 -44.29 -20.70
N GLN A 12 9.30 -44.71 -21.73
CA GLN A 12 8.77 -43.79 -22.72
C GLN A 12 7.57 -43.01 -22.14
N PRO A 13 7.63 -41.67 -22.04
CA PRO A 13 6.54 -40.89 -21.46
C PRO A 13 5.40 -40.69 -22.45
N VAL A 14 4.28 -40.18 -21.93
CA VAL A 14 3.17 -39.69 -22.75
C VAL A 14 3.62 -38.56 -23.71
N PRO A 15 3.00 -38.42 -24.89
CA PRO A 15 3.30 -37.32 -25.80
C PRO A 15 3.19 -35.96 -25.11
N LYS A 16 4.21 -35.11 -25.27
CA LYS A 16 4.29 -33.80 -24.58
C LYS A 16 3.04 -32.95 -24.81
N ALA A 17 2.51 -32.91 -26.04
CA ALA A 17 1.31 -32.16 -26.37
C ALA A 17 0.07 -32.61 -25.55
N ALA A 18 -0.08 -33.91 -25.32
CA ALA A 18 -1.18 -34.45 -24.52
C ALA A 18 -1.03 -34.07 -23.03
N LEU A 19 0.19 -34.19 -22.49
CA LEU A 19 0.50 -33.78 -21.11
C LEU A 19 0.24 -32.29 -20.90
N LEU A 20 0.81 -31.44 -21.75
CA LEU A 20 0.67 -29.98 -21.66
C LEU A 20 -0.79 -29.53 -21.82
N ASN A 21 -1.56 -30.19 -22.69
CA ASN A 21 -2.98 -29.90 -22.84
C ASN A 21 -3.75 -30.26 -21.56
N ALA A 22 -3.51 -31.45 -21.00
CA ALA A 22 -4.20 -31.92 -19.81
C ALA A 22 -3.93 -31.03 -18.59
N ILE A 23 -2.66 -30.72 -18.30
CA ILE A 23 -2.30 -29.89 -17.12
C ILE A 23 -2.84 -28.46 -17.23
N ARG A 24 -2.88 -27.89 -18.45
CA ARG A 24 -3.47 -26.58 -18.71
C ARG A 24 -4.99 -26.59 -18.52
N LYS A 25 -5.68 -27.63 -19.02
CA LYS A 25 -7.15 -27.73 -18.94
C LYS A 25 -7.64 -28.02 -17.52
N LEU A 26 -6.85 -28.73 -16.73
CA LEU A 26 -7.14 -29.02 -15.33
C LEU A 26 -6.71 -27.90 -14.38
N HIS A 27 -6.11 -26.80 -14.88
CA HIS A 27 -5.60 -25.67 -14.07
C HIS A 27 -4.62 -26.11 -12.97
N VAL A 28 -3.86 -27.17 -13.23
CA VAL A 28 -2.81 -27.65 -12.32
C VAL A 28 -1.42 -27.12 -12.72
N GLY A 29 -1.29 -26.57 -13.94
CA GLY A 29 -0.06 -25.94 -14.39
C GLY A 29 -0.26 -24.98 -15.56
N LYS A 30 0.46 -23.85 -15.53
CA LYS A 30 0.58 -22.88 -16.61
C LYS A 30 1.67 -23.32 -17.56
N VAL A 31 1.39 -23.28 -18.87
CA VAL A 31 2.33 -23.72 -19.91
C VAL A 31 2.78 -22.51 -20.72
N GLY A 32 4.08 -22.23 -20.70
CA GLY A 32 4.70 -21.19 -21.53
C GLY A 32 4.86 -21.63 -22.99
N GLU A 33 5.07 -20.65 -23.88
CA GLU A 33 5.19 -20.87 -25.34
C GLU A 33 6.37 -21.76 -25.72
N ASN A 34 7.43 -21.72 -24.91
CA ASN A 34 8.63 -22.55 -25.02
C ASN A 34 8.48 -23.96 -24.41
N GLY A 35 7.28 -24.29 -23.89
CA GLY A 35 6.96 -25.59 -23.30
C GLY A 35 7.39 -25.77 -21.84
N TYR A 36 7.86 -24.71 -21.17
CA TYR A 36 8.07 -24.73 -19.73
C TYR A 36 6.73 -24.72 -18.99
N VAL A 37 6.70 -25.38 -17.84
CA VAL A 37 5.47 -25.54 -17.03
C VAL A 37 5.72 -24.99 -15.63
N GLU A 38 4.86 -24.08 -15.19
CA GLU A 38 4.80 -23.61 -13.82
C GLU A 38 3.55 -24.18 -13.13
N ILE A 39 3.65 -24.52 -11.85
CA ILE A 39 2.49 -25.00 -11.08
C ILE A 39 1.58 -23.80 -10.82
N GLU A 40 0.33 -23.84 -11.26
CA GLU A 40 -0.58 -22.70 -11.20
C GLU A 40 -0.94 -22.36 -9.74
N ASP A 41 -1.44 -23.33 -9.00
CA ASP A 41 -1.81 -23.19 -7.59
C ASP A 41 -0.70 -23.68 -6.66
N ASP A 42 0.46 -23.05 -6.78
CA ASP A 42 1.62 -23.41 -5.98
C ASP A 42 1.43 -22.99 -4.52
N ILE A 43 1.46 -23.96 -3.61
CA ILE A 43 1.41 -23.74 -2.16
C ILE A 43 2.60 -22.88 -1.71
N GLY A 44 3.76 -22.98 -2.37
CA GLY A 44 4.93 -22.14 -2.10
C GLY A 44 4.63 -20.66 -2.29
N ARG A 45 3.96 -20.28 -3.38
CA ARG A 45 3.55 -18.88 -3.62
C ARG A 45 2.55 -18.37 -2.60
N ARG A 46 1.67 -19.24 -2.07
CA ARG A 46 0.76 -18.87 -0.98
C ARG A 46 1.50 -18.66 0.34
N ALA A 47 2.52 -19.48 0.62
CA ALA A 47 3.36 -19.30 1.79
C ALA A 47 4.14 -17.98 1.71
N GLU A 48 4.72 -17.66 0.56
CA GLU A 48 5.37 -16.36 0.30
C GLU A 48 4.42 -15.18 0.51
N MET A 49 3.17 -15.29 0.02
CA MET A 49 2.15 -14.25 0.25
C MET A 49 1.81 -14.09 1.74
N ASN A 50 1.72 -15.20 2.49
CA ASN A 50 1.48 -15.14 3.93
C ASN A 50 2.66 -14.50 4.66
N GLU A 51 3.90 -14.83 4.30
CA GLU A 51 5.10 -14.20 4.87
C GLU A 51 5.11 -12.69 4.60
N LEU A 52 4.70 -12.27 3.40
CA LEU A 52 4.55 -10.86 3.06
C LEU A 52 3.48 -10.16 3.92
N MET A 53 2.34 -10.81 4.13
CA MET A 53 1.28 -10.29 5.03
C MET A 53 1.74 -10.22 6.48
N GLU A 54 2.52 -11.18 6.96
CA GLU A 54 3.11 -11.16 8.32
C GLU A 54 4.12 -10.03 8.51
N GLN A 55 4.78 -9.59 7.42
CA GLN A 55 5.68 -8.44 7.42
C GLN A 55 4.95 -7.10 7.29
N THR A 56 3.66 -7.11 6.95
CA THR A 56 2.88 -5.90 6.68
C THR A 56 1.92 -5.61 7.83
N SER A 57 2.18 -4.55 8.59
CA SER A 57 1.29 -4.09 9.67
C SER A 57 0.29 -3.05 9.16
N GLU A 58 -0.97 -3.16 9.58
CA GLU A 58 -2.00 -2.13 9.41
C GLU A 58 -2.15 -1.29 10.69
N ILE A 59 -1.98 0.03 10.58
CA ILE A 59 -2.08 0.95 11.72
C ILE A 59 -3.30 1.85 11.54
N ILE A 60 -4.24 1.79 12.49
CA ILE A 60 -5.40 2.70 12.54
C ILE A 60 -5.17 3.73 13.65
N THR A 61 -4.87 4.97 13.25
CA THR A 61 -4.69 6.09 14.18
C THR A 61 -5.95 6.96 14.20
N PHE A 62 -6.63 6.99 15.34
CA PHE A 62 -7.75 7.90 15.55
C PHE A 62 -7.27 9.35 15.74
N ALA A 63 -8.04 10.28 15.19
CA ALA A 63 -7.73 11.69 15.31
C ALA A 63 -8.05 12.22 16.71
N GLU A 64 -7.09 12.94 17.28
CA GLU A 64 -7.28 13.74 18.48
C GLU A 64 -7.62 15.19 18.12
N SER A 65 -8.22 15.92 19.08
CA SER A 65 -8.53 17.33 18.89
C SER A 65 -7.25 18.17 18.91
N GLY A 66 -6.96 18.87 17.81
CA GLY A 66 -5.90 19.86 17.80
C GLY A 66 -6.23 21.09 18.66
N THR A 67 -5.21 21.87 19.01
CA THR A 67 -5.33 23.11 19.78
C THR A 67 -5.97 24.25 18.98
N ALA A 68 -5.87 24.22 17.65
CA ALA A 68 -6.44 25.21 16.73
C ALA A 68 -7.77 24.74 16.11
N ARG A 69 -8.60 25.70 15.69
CA ARG A 69 -9.88 25.41 15.02
C ARG A 69 -9.66 24.54 13.77
N LYS A 70 -10.55 23.56 13.56
CA LYS A 70 -10.54 22.63 12.41
C LYS A 70 -9.20 21.92 12.20
N THR A 71 -8.46 21.65 13.28
CA THR A 71 -7.18 20.93 13.25
C THR A 71 -7.36 19.59 13.94
N LEU A 72 -6.85 18.53 13.32
CA LEU A 72 -6.77 17.19 13.90
C LEU A 72 -5.30 16.90 14.22
N HIS A 73 -5.06 16.21 15.32
CA HIS A 73 -3.75 15.68 15.67
C HIS A 73 -3.77 14.15 15.50
N PHE A 74 -2.71 13.60 14.92
CA PHE A 74 -2.56 12.16 14.72
C PHE A 74 -1.25 11.73 15.36
N GLU A 75 -1.34 10.99 16.46
CA GLU A 75 -0.17 10.34 17.07
C GLU A 75 -0.04 8.94 16.50
N ILE A 76 0.78 8.81 15.44
CA ILE A 76 1.02 7.52 14.78
C ILE A 76 1.81 6.63 15.74
N SER A 77 1.37 5.37 15.88
CA SER A 77 2.04 4.38 16.74
C SER A 77 3.52 4.26 16.41
N LYS A 78 4.35 4.03 17.44
CA LYS A 78 5.79 3.73 17.28
C LYS A 78 6.04 2.47 16.46
N GLU A 79 5.08 1.55 16.36
CA GLU A 79 5.16 0.43 15.42
C GLU A 79 5.39 0.90 13.98
N GLY A 80 4.87 2.09 13.62
CA GLY A 80 5.11 2.69 12.32
C GLY A 80 6.56 3.13 12.08
N SER A 81 7.40 3.30 13.11
CA SER A 81 8.82 3.62 12.90
C SER A 81 9.67 2.41 12.54
N ASP A 82 9.20 1.20 12.85
CA ASP A 82 9.85 -0.04 12.44
C ASP A 82 9.49 -0.41 10.98
N LEU A 83 8.41 0.18 10.45
CA LEU A 83 7.99 0.06 9.06
C LEU A 83 8.78 1.04 8.18
N SER A 84 9.50 0.50 7.20
CA SER A 84 10.37 1.29 6.31
C SER A 84 9.66 1.79 5.04
N VAL A 85 8.64 1.08 4.57
CA VAL A 85 7.92 1.37 3.33
C VAL A 85 6.44 1.47 3.61
N VAL A 86 5.80 2.55 3.17
CA VAL A 86 4.35 2.74 3.28
C VAL A 86 3.72 2.25 1.98
N GLU A 87 2.98 1.13 2.05
CA GLU A 87 2.23 0.62 0.89
C GLU A 87 0.98 1.49 0.60
N ARG A 88 0.25 1.88 1.65
CA ARG A 88 -0.97 2.70 1.55
C ARG A 88 -1.15 3.54 2.81
N ALA A 89 -1.61 4.78 2.63
CA ALA A 89 -2.00 5.67 3.72
C ALA A 89 -3.26 6.47 3.34
N GLU A 90 -4.27 6.46 4.20
CA GLU A 90 -5.56 7.09 3.93
C GLU A 90 -6.08 7.89 5.10
N VAL A 91 -6.77 8.99 4.81
CA VAL A 91 -7.48 9.77 5.82
C VAL A 91 -8.98 9.63 5.60
N TRP A 92 -9.67 9.10 6.62
CA TRP A 92 -11.10 8.84 6.58
C TRP A 92 -11.86 9.99 7.27
N LEU A 93 -12.68 10.72 6.50
CA LEU A 93 -13.49 11.85 6.99
C LEU A 93 -14.98 11.57 6.79
N PHE A 94 -15.77 11.76 7.84
CA PHE A 94 -17.23 11.65 7.77
C PHE A 94 -17.89 13.01 7.50
N LEU A 95 -18.50 13.18 6.32
CA LEU A 95 -19.28 14.37 5.97
C LEU A 95 -20.76 14.18 6.31
N LYS A 96 -21.19 14.67 7.48
CA LYS A 96 -22.60 14.65 7.87
C LYS A 96 -23.40 15.71 7.12
N VAL A 97 -24.46 15.31 6.41
CA VAL A 97 -25.41 16.21 5.72
C VAL A 97 -26.83 15.99 6.27
N PRO A 98 -27.27 16.75 7.30
CA PRO A 98 -28.52 16.46 8.02
C PRO A 98 -29.79 16.59 7.18
N LYS A 99 -29.78 17.45 6.16
CA LYS A 99 -30.87 17.63 5.19
C LYS A 99 -30.28 17.59 3.80
N ALA A 100 -30.85 16.77 2.93
CA ALA A 100 -30.42 16.66 1.55
C ALA A 100 -30.50 18.02 0.85
N ASN A 101 -29.38 18.47 0.30
CA ASN A 101 -29.30 19.72 -0.45
C ASN A 101 -29.13 19.40 -1.94
N ARG A 102 -30.16 19.73 -2.74
CA ARG A 102 -30.17 19.49 -4.19
C ARG A 102 -29.45 20.59 -5.00
N THR A 103 -29.17 21.75 -4.40
CA THR A 103 -28.58 22.91 -5.10
C THR A 103 -27.06 22.99 -4.97
N ARG A 104 -26.46 22.38 -3.93
CA ARG A 104 -25.01 22.34 -3.75
C ARG A 104 -24.48 20.93 -3.52
N THR A 105 -24.37 20.18 -4.61
CA THR A 105 -24.01 18.75 -4.64
C THR A 105 -22.49 18.48 -4.63
N LYS A 106 -21.67 19.48 -4.98
CA LYS A 106 -20.21 19.36 -4.98
C LYS A 106 -19.61 20.27 -3.93
N VAL A 107 -18.66 19.72 -3.17
CA VAL A 107 -17.85 20.46 -2.20
C VAL A 107 -16.40 20.06 -2.39
N THR A 108 -15.49 20.99 -2.09
CA THR A 108 -14.05 20.72 -2.07
C THR A 108 -13.61 20.66 -0.62
N ILE A 109 -12.98 19.56 -0.24
CA ILE A 109 -12.35 19.39 1.07
C ILE A 109 -10.83 19.45 0.82
N ARG A 110 -10.11 20.22 1.62
CA ARG A 110 -8.65 20.32 1.56
C ARG A 110 -8.08 19.90 2.91
N LEU A 111 -7.10 19.02 2.88
CA LEU A 111 -6.31 18.62 4.04
C LEU A 111 -4.97 19.35 3.94
N LEU A 112 -4.55 19.98 5.03
CA LEU A 112 -3.32 20.76 5.10
C LEU A 112 -2.49 20.23 6.25
N GLN A 113 -1.28 19.75 5.96
CA GLN A 113 -0.31 19.38 6.97
C GLN A 113 0.34 20.66 7.51
N LYS A 114 0.27 20.86 8.83
CA LYS A 114 1.02 21.93 9.50
C LYS A 114 2.39 21.39 9.85
N HIS A 115 3.42 21.87 9.18
CA HIS A 115 4.78 21.68 9.67
C HIS A 115 5.02 22.65 10.83
N PRO A 116 5.68 22.22 11.93
CA PRO A 116 6.21 23.15 12.89
C PRO A 116 7.18 24.06 12.13
N GLN A 117 6.84 25.33 11.96
CA GLN A 117 7.86 26.34 11.71
C GLN A 117 8.78 26.27 12.93
N GLY A 118 10.06 25.99 12.69
CA GLY A 118 11.06 25.94 13.74
C GLY A 118 10.90 27.16 14.63
N SER A 119 10.91 26.94 15.93
CA SER A 119 11.14 27.99 16.90
C SER A 119 12.44 28.69 16.52
N ALA A 120 12.32 29.79 15.77
CA ALA A 120 13.34 30.79 15.72
C ALA A 120 13.43 31.33 17.14
N ASP A 121 14.45 30.87 17.84
CA ASP A 121 15.02 31.56 18.98
C ASP A 121 15.45 32.94 18.48
N ALA A 122 14.49 33.88 18.47
CA ALA A 122 14.73 35.28 18.18
C ALA A 122 14.77 35.98 19.53
N GLY A 123 15.97 35.95 20.11
CA GLY A 123 16.45 37.07 20.90
C GLY A 123 16.29 38.37 20.10
N GLU A 124 16.11 39.43 20.86
CA GLU A 124 15.77 40.78 20.43
C GLU A 124 16.58 41.30 19.22
N ASP A 125 15.89 42.12 18.42
CA ASP A 125 16.40 43.12 17.47
C ASP A 125 16.95 42.66 16.10
N ALA A 126 16.15 42.85 15.03
CA ALA A 126 16.39 43.87 14.00
C ALA A 126 15.64 43.59 12.68
N GLU A 127 14.82 44.57 12.31
CA GLU A 127 14.52 45.11 10.96
C GLU A 127 14.09 44.20 9.78
N GLU A 128 12.82 44.38 9.41
CA GLU A 128 12.29 44.60 8.05
C GLU A 128 13.18 44.20 6.86
N MET A 129 12.96 43.01 6.29
CA MET A 129 13.18 42.78 4.85
C MET A 129 12.30 41.65 4.27
N GLY A 130 11.41 42.07 3.35
CA GLY A 130 11.00 41.37 2.12
C GLY A 130 10.66 39.88 2.17
N PHE A 131 9.36 39.55 2.23
CA PHE A 131 8.85 38.23 1.91
C PHE A 131 9.07 37.88 0.43
N ALA A 132 10.06 37.05 0.14
CA ALA A 132 10.09 36.25 -1.08
C ALA A 132 9.55 34.86 -0.75
N GLU A 133 8.25 34.67 -0.97
CA GLU A 133 7.55 33.39 -0.80
C GLU A 133 7.90 32.47 -1.97
N GLU A 134 8.99 31.70 -1.86
CA GLU A 134 9.30 30.64 -2.81
C GLU A 134 8.31 29.48 -2.64
N ARG A 135 7.28 29.49 -3.50
CA ARG A 135 6.33 28.39 -3.66
C ARG A 135 6.99 27.24 -4.40
N ASN A 136 7.49 26.26 -3.66
CA ASN A 136 7.77 24.95 -4.22
C ASN A 136 6.46 24.16 -4.36
N GLU A 137 5.78 24.36 -5.49
CA GLU A 137 4.68 23.51 -5.93
C GLU A 137 5.26 22.21 -6.51
N VAL A 138 5.31 21.15 -5.71
CA VAL A 138 5.54 19.80 -6.25
C VAL A 138 4.20 19.27 -6.77
N LEU A 139 3.98 19.47 -8.07
CA LEU A 139 2.91 18.84 -8.84
C LEU A 139 3.29 17.38 -9.09
N ILE A 140 2.72 16.46 -8.31
CA ILE A 140 2.71 15.04 -8.68
C ILE A 140 1.52 14.85 -9.62
N SER A 141 1.82 14.61 -10.90
CA SER A 141 0.83 14.24 -11.92
C SER A 141 0.81 12.72 -12.07
N GLU A 142 -0.38 12.17 -12.35
CA GLU A 142 -0.66 10.76 -12.64
C GLU A 142 0.05 10.23 -13.90
#